data_AF-A0A3M2L1D9-F1
#
_entry.id   AF-A0A3M2L1D9-F1
#
_cell.length_a   1.000
_cell.length_b   1.000
_cell.length_c   1.000
_cell.angle_alpha   90.00
_cell.angle_beta   90.00
_cell.angle_gamma   90.00
#
_symmetry.space_group_name_H-M   'P 1'
#
loop_
_entity.id
_entity.type
_entity.pdbx_description
1 polymer ?
#
loop_
_entity_poly.entity_id
_entity_poly.type
_entity_poly.pdbx_seq_one_letter_code
_entity_poly.pdbx_strand_id
1 'polypeptide(L)' 'MRRGATVVVTVTSDVADEFHLHGYDRELALVPGRPGTVRLVASVPGVFEAELHHSGARVFELQVG' A
#
# COMPACT_ATOMS: atom_id res chain seq x y z
N MET A 1 7.35 3.11 -11.17
CA MET A 1 6.63 4.17 -11.92
C MET A 1 7.40 5.47 -11.87
N ARG A 2 6.98 6.47 -12.68
CA ARG A 2 7.57 7.81 -12.70
C ARG A 2 7.12 8.64 -11.49
N ARG A 3 8.00 9.49 -10.98
CA ARG A 3 7.64 10.51 -10.00
C ARG A 3 6.46 11.37 -10.50
N GLY A 4 5.50 11.62 -9.61
CA GLY A 4 4.28 12.36 -9.90
C GLY A 4 3.14 11.52 -10.49
N ALA A 5 3.35 10.23 -10.76
CA ALA A 5 2.27 9.36 -11.18
C ALA A 5 1.19 9.23 -10.09
N THR A 6 -0.08 9.25 -10.46
CA THR A 6 -1.16 8.84 -9.58
C THR A 6 -1.21 7.32 -9.52
N VAL A 7 -1.11 6.76 -8.33
CA VAL A 7 -1.16 5.32 -8.07
C VAL A 7 -2.43 5.03 -7.28
N VAL A 8 -3.15 3.98 -7.69
CA VAL A 8 -4.30 3.44 -6.98
C VAL A 8 -3.98 1.99 -6.66
N VAL A 9 -4.02 1.66 -5.38
CA VAL A 9 -3.79 0.31 -4.86
C VAL A 9 -5.12 -0.20 -4.33
N THR A 10 -5.57 -1.35 -4.83
CA THR A 10 -6.74 -2.04 -4.28
C THR A 10 -6.26 -3.33 -3.64
N VAL A 11 -6.57 -3.50 -2.36
CA VAL A 11 -6.13 -4.64 -1.55
C VAL A 11 -7.37 -5.38 -1.07
N THR A 12 -7.35 -6.70 -1.18
CA THR A 12 -8.36 -7.58 -0.57
C THR A 12 -7.62 -8.58 0.29
N SER A 13 -8.05 -8.73 1.55
CA SER A 13 -7.52 -9.71 2.49
C SER A 13 -8.60 -10.71 2.85
N ASP A 14 -8.24 -11.96 3.12
CA ASP A 14 -9.12 -13.00 3.65
C ASP A 14 -9.27 -12.93 5.18
N VAL A 15 -8.39 -12.17 5.85
CA VAL A 15 -8.44 -11.87 7.28
C VAL A 15 -8.52 -10.36 7.55
N ALA A 16 -8.97 -9.98 8.75
CA ALA A 16 -8.90 -8.58 9.18
C ALA A 16 -7.43 -8.24 9.46
N ASP A 17 -6.96 -7.13 8.88
CA ASP A 17 -5.59 -6.64 9.05
C ASP A 17 -5.55 -5.14 8.70
N GLU A 18 -4.36 -4.56 8.61
CA GLU A 18 -4.10 -3.19 8.19
C GLU A 18 -3.02 -3.18 7.13
N PHE A 19 -3.33 -2.64 5.95
CA PHE A 19 -2.33 -2.35 4.94
C PHE A 19 -1.54 -1.10 5.33
N HIS A 20 -0.22 -1.13 5.18
CA HIS A 20 0.65 0.03 5.34
C HIS A 20 1.62 0.13 4.16
N LEU A 21 1.65 1.29 3.48
CA LEU A 21 2.72 1.67 2.56
C LEU A 21 3.69 2.66 3.23
N HIS A 22 4.89 2.19 3.52
CA HIS A 22 5.97 2.96 4.14
C HIS A 22 6.41 4.14 3.27
N GLY A 23 6.91 5.20 3.90
CA GLY A 23 7.42 6.41 3.23
C GLY A 23 6.37 7.32 2.58
N TYR A 24 5.13 6.86 2.44
CA TYR A 24 3.97 7.67 2.08
C TYR A 24 2.96 7.81 3.23
N ASP A 25 3.18 7.11 4.34
CA ASP A 25 2.29 7.05 5.52
C ASP A 25 0.84 6.83 5.08
N ARG A 26 0.62 5.74 4.34
CA ARG A 26 -0.71 5.33 3.91
C ARG A 26 -1.08 4.04 4.60
N GLU A 27 -2.08 4.15 5.46
CA GLU A 27 -2.66 3.05 6.20
C GLU A 27 -4.11 2.81 5.76
N LEU A 28 -4.55 1.56 5.79
CA LEU A 28 -5.90 1.18 5.44
C LEU A 28 -6.31 -0.08 6.22
N ALA A 29 -7.32 0.06 7.07
CA ALA A 29 -7.96 -1.08 7.71
C ALA A 29 -8.65 -1.97 6.66
N LEU A 30 -8.35 -3.27 6.70
CA LEU A 30 -8.88 -4.28 5.80
C LEU A 30 -9.95 -5.11 6.51
N VAL A 31 -11.04 -5.38 5.78
CA VAL A 31 -12.12 -6.25 6.23
C VAL A 31 -12.11 -7.50 5.35
N PRO A 32 -12.22 -8.71 5.92
CA PRO A 32 -12.24 -9.97 5.17
C PRO A 32 -13.17 -9.93 3.96
N GLY A 33 -12.63 -10.25 2.79
CA GLY A 33 -13.35 -10.34 1.52
C GLY A 33 -13.85 -9.00 0.96
N ARG A 34 -13.55 -7.86 1.59
CA ARG A 34 -13.93 -6.54 1.08
C ARG A 34 -12.70 -5.81 0.53
N PRO A 35 -12.71 -5.41 -0.76
CA PRO A 35 -11.65 -4.58 -1.29
C PRO A 35 -11.60 -3.22 -0.59
N GLY A 36 -10.41 -2.82 -0.17
CA GLY A 36 -10.12 -1.45 0.26
C GLY A 36 -9.15 -0.78 -0.73
N THR A 37 -9.21 0.55 -0.83
CA THR A 37 -8.45 1.30 -1.83
C THR A 37 -7.66 2.45 -1.21
N VAL A 38 -6.38 2.53 -1.56
CA VAL A 38 -5.50 3.67 -1.28
C VAL A 38 -5.20 4.38 -2.60
N ARG A 39 -5.24 5.71 -2.60
CA ARG A 39 -4.78 6.54 -3.72
C ARG A 39 -3.71 7.51 -3.26
N LEU A 40 -2.62 7.59 -4.01
CA LEU A 40 -1.52 8.52 -3.73
C LEU A 40 -0.91 9.08 -5.01
N VAL A 41 -0.15 10.15 -4.85
CA VAL A 41 0.77 10.65 -5.88
C VAL A 41 2.17 10.19 -5.49
N ALA A 42 2.83 9.45 -6.37
CA ALA A 42 4.18 8.93 -6.18
C ALA A 42 5.23 10.07 -6.25
N SER A 43 5.25 10.97 -5.28
CA SER A 43 6.08 12.19 -5.28
C SER A 43 7.52 11.98 -4.79
N VAL A 44 7.79 10.93 -4.00
CA VAL A 44 9.09 10.65 -3.39
C VAL A 44 9.80 9.58 -4.22
N PRO A 45 11.01 9.85 -4.77
CA PRO A 45 11.81 8.84 -5.46
C PRO A 45 12.35 7.81 -4.45
N GLY A 46 12.43 6.54 -4.85
CA GLY A 46 12.90 5.46 -3.98
C GLY A 46 12.13 4.15 -4.17
N VAL A 47 12.41 3.20 -3.28
CA VAL A 47 11.67 1.93 -3.18
C VAL A 47 11.01 1.91 -1.82
N PHE A 48 9.70 1.66 -1.78
CA PHE A 48 8.90 1.71 -0.57
C PHE A 48 8.17 0.39 -0.36
N GLU A 49 8.30 -0.19 0.81
CA GLU A 49 7.64 -1.44 1.16
C GLU A 49 6.16 -1.20 1.49
N ALA A 50 5.31 -2.09 0.99
CA ALA A 50 3.93 -2.21 1.43
C ALA A 50 3.74 -3.54 2.14
N GLU A 51 3.17 -3.49 3.35
CA GLU A 51 2.97 -4.65 4.21
C GLU A 51 1.55 -4.71 4.78
N LEU A 52 1.24 -5.84 5.42
CA LEU A 52 0.15 -5.99 6.36
C LEU A 52 0.70 -5.89 7.78
N HIS A 53 0.30 -4.88 8.53
CA HIS A 53 0.92 -4.47 9.79
C HIS A 53 0.80 -5.55 10.88
N HIS A 54 -0.37 -6.17 11.08
CA HIS A 54 -0.53 -7.13 12.17
C HIS A 54 0.12 -8.48 11.87
N SER A 55 0.04 -8.93 10.62
CA SER A 55 0.67 -10.20 10.20
C SER A 55 2.16 -10.06 9.86
N GLY A 56 2.66 -8.84 9.63
CA GLY A 56 4.00 -8.58 9.13
C GLY A 56 4.23 -9.08 7.69
N ALA A 57 3.16 -9.37 6.95
CA ALA A 57 3.26 -9.92 5.61
C ALA A 57 3.63 -8.82 4.61
N ARG A 58 4.73 -9.00 3.88
CA ARG A 58 5.09 -8.15 2.75
C ARG A 58 4.13 -8.38 1.58
N VAL A 59 3.60 -7.31 1.01
CA VAL A 59 2.64 -7.36 -0.11
C VAL A 59 3.33 -7.01 -1.43
N PHE A 60 3.98 -5.85 -1.52
CA PHE A 60 4.73 -5.42 -2.71
C PHE A 60 5.73 -4.31 -2.39
N GLU A 61 6.57 -3.97 -3.36
CA GLU A 61 7.43 -2.78 -3.33
C GLU A 61 7.01 -1.75 -4.38
N LEU A 62 6.92 -0.49 -3.97
CA LEU A 62 6.60 0.64 -4.83
C LEU A 62 7.89 1.34 -5.27
N GLN A 63 8.41 1.02 -6.46
CA GLN A 63 9.61 1.69 -7.01
C GLN A 63 9.25 2.96 -7.80
N VAL A 64 9.67 4.13 -7.31
CA VAL A 64 9.50 5.45 -7.93
C VAL A 64 10.83 5.94 -8.49
N GLY A 65 10.88 6.16 -9.81
CA GLY A 65 12.03 6.74 -10.53
C GLY A 65 11.80 8.18 -10.96
#